data_AF-A0A233RAA7-F1
#
_entry.id   AF-A0A233RAA7-F1
#
_cell.length_a   1.000
_cell.length_b   1.000
_cell.length_c   1.000
_cell.angle_alpha   90.00
_cell.angle_beta   90.00
_cell.angle_gamma   90.00
#
_symmetry.space_group_name_H-M   'P 1'
#
loop_
_entity.id
_entity.type
_entity.pdbx_description
1 polymer ?
#
loop_
_entity_poly.entity_id
_entity_poly.type
_entity_poly.pdbx_seq_one_letter_code
_entity_poly.pdbx_strand_id
1 'polypeptide(L)'
;MYKTSPTKPKGRRKAARTERSMRRDSDATLTWVVEFYPELAAWRGFALEWLGGETHGLHQRLQALSTFFERYLILQSLPLDPSVFLAQTTQVPEFHRTACPDSPWGISANNLIHAFLQFVLLRHFSQIGKNDNAVLMQGYHNPVRRMSKAGLPKRGESVYSPLPYGYIDQLRQMLAAGPHFRDWQWAHGALGSKIGHMGASAPDWLDVTEDEIDRDDPDCVWRIRKLSRNYRGGQVLQMWSPVRWVALLVKLILPLRTSQVRVLDSGEADTWRYAAGRWERNSSEIA
;
A
#
# COMPACT_ATOMS: atom_id res chain seq x y z
N MET A 1 47.99 -38.34 8.98
CA MET A 1 46.99 -37.81 8.02
C MET A 1 45.88 -37.12 8.80
N TYR A 2 45.93 -35.80 8.94
CA TYR A 2 44.83 -34.99 9.46
C TYR A 2 44.28 -34.15 8.32
N LYS A 3 43.02 -34.38 7.93
CA LYS A 3 42.30 -33.56 6.94
C LYS A 3 41.63 -32.39 7.67
N THR A 4 42.18 -31.20 7.54
CA THR A 4 41.52 -29.94 7.91
C THR A 4 40.46 -29.61 6.87
N SER A 5 39.20 -29.53 7.28
CA SER A 5 38.10 -29.03 6.43
C SER A 5 38.03 -27.51 6.56
N PRO A 6 37.92 -26.73 5.46
CA PRO A 6 37.81 -25.28 5.54
C PRO A 6 36.43 -24.86 6.04
N THR A 7 36.43 -24.10 7.13
CA THR A 7 35.27 -23.41 7.69
C THR A 7 34.74 -22.39 6.68
N LYS A 8 33.48 -22.57 6.23
CA LYS A 8 32.78 -21.59 5.38
C LYS A 8 32.69 -20.24 6.11
N PRO A 9 33.03 -19.10 5.49
CA PRO A 9 32.87 -17.79 6.12
C PRO A 9 31.38 -17.45 6.27
N LYS A 10 30.86 -17.59 7.48
CA LYS A 10 29.68 -16.86 7.96
C LYS A 10 30.09 -15.39 8.07
N GLY A 11 29.41 -14.48 7.36
CA GLY A 11 29.43 -13.08 7.81
C GLY A 11 29.15 -11.98 6.79
N ARG A 12 29.38 -12.16 5.48
CA ARG A 12 29.24 -11.01 4.55
C ARG A 12 27.80 -10.72 4.10
N ARG A 13 26.95 -11.75 3.98
CA ARG A 13 25.56 -11.61 3.49
C ARG A 13 24.57 -11.00 4.50
N LYS A 14 24.87 -11.01 5.81
CA LYS A 14 23.99 -10.42 6.82
C LYS A 14 24.21 -8.92 7.00
N ALA A 15 25.45 -8.43 6.89
CA ALA A 15 25.76 -7.00 6.98
C ALA A 15 25.13 -6.19 5.83
N ALA A 16 25.22 -6.69 4.58
CA ALA A 16 24.56 -6.07 3.43
C ALA A 16 23.01 -6.10 3.48
N ARG A 17 22.42 -6.88 4.39
CA ARG A 17 20.97 -6.96 4.59
C ARG A 17 20.48 -6.04 5.72
N THR A 18 21.39 -5.45 6.50
CA THR A 18 21.08 -4.46 7.55
C THR A 18 21.14 -3.02 7.01
N GLU A 19 21.82 -2.78 5.88
CA GLU A 19 21.61 -1.61 5.00
C GLU A 19 20.27 -1.68 4.24
N ARG A 20 19.26 -2.31 4.86
CA ARG A 20 17.91 -2.45 4.32
C ARG A 20 17.28 -1.07 4.34
N SER A 21 17.46 -0.37 3.24
CA SER A 21 16.48 0.48 2.57
C SER A 21 15.50 1.10 3.56
N MET A 22 15.80 2.32 4.02
CA MET A 22 14.70 3.26 4.15
C MET A 22 13.96 3.21 2.81
N ARG A 23 12.71 2.74 2.84
CA ARG A 23 11.84 2.74 1.69
C ARG A 23 11.65 4.21 1.33
N ARG A 24 12.38 4.69 0.32
CA ARG A 24 12.43 6.11 -0.07
C ARG A 24 11.04 6.65 -0.39
N ASP A 25 10.16 5.75 -0.83
CA ASP A 25 8.74 5.92 -1.09
C ASP A 25 7.85 6.05 0.16
N SER A 26 8.42 5.91 1.35
CA SER A 26 7.77 6.06 2.66
C SER A 26 8.39 7.17 3.52
N ASP A 27 9.56 7.70 3.14
CA ASP A 27 10.26 8.78 3.85
C ASP A 27 9.80 10.15 3.35
N ALA A 28 8.75 10.68 3.98
CA ALA A 28 8.18 11.99 3.67
C ALA A 28 9.18 13.15 3.88
N THR A 29 10.16 12.96 4.76
CA THR A 29 11.18 13.97 5.10
C THR A 29 12.41 13.94 4.19
N LEU A 30 12.48 12.97 3.27
CA LEU A 30 13.59 12.78 2.34
C LEU A 30 14.95 12.82 3.07
N THR A 31 15.03 12.18 4.23
CA THR A 31 16.22 12.14 5.10
C THR A 31 17.39 11.50 4.37
N TRP A 32 17.12 10.49 3.55
CA TRP A 32 18.13 9.84 2.71
C TRP A 32 18.85 10.81 1.76
N VAL A 33 18.21 11.89 1.31
CA VAL A 33 18.88 12.88 0.44
C VAL A 33 19.99 13.60 1.21
N VAL A 34 19.78 13.88 2.50
CA VAL A 34 20.80 14.52 3.35
C VAL A 34 21.98 13.58 3.57
N GLU A 35 21.71 12.29 3.78
CA GLU A 35 22.74 11.29 4.05
C GLU A 35 23.60 10.97 2.82
N PHE A 36 22.98 10.84 1.64
CA PHE A 36 23.66 10.34 0.44
C PHE A 36 24.01 11.43 -0.58
N TYR A 37 23.26 12.54 -0.63
CA TYR A 37 23.38 13.59 -1.65
C TYR A 37 23.20 14.99 -1.04
N PRO A 38 24.05 15.40 -0.08
CA PRO A 38 23.94 16.70 0.59
C PRO A 38 23.95 17.89 -0.39
N GLU A 39 24.56 17.73 -1.57
CA GLU A 39 24.55 18.69 -2.66
C GLU A 39 23.14 19.00 -3.23
N LEU A 40 22.15 18.13 -2.99
CA LEU A 40 20.75 18.34 -3.37
C LEU A 40 19.92 19.08 -2.31
N ALA A 41 20.55 19.72 -1.32
CA ALA A 41 19.86 20.40 -0.22
C ALA A 41 18.79 21.40 -0.68
N ALA A 42 19.05 22.19 -1.72
CA ALA A 42 18.09 23.15 -2.27
C ALA A 42 16.86 22.45 -2.86
N TRP A 43 17.08 21.42 -3.67
CA TRP A 43 16.01 20.59 -4.25
C TRP A 43 15.17 19.89 -3.19
N ARG A 44 15.81 19.38 -2.14
CA ARG A 44 15.11 18.78 -1.00
C ARG A 44 14.22 19.80 -0.29
N GLY A 45 14.72 21.01 -0.04
CA GLY A 45 13.94 22.08 0.59
C GLY A 45 12.64 22.38 -0.19
N PHE A 46 12.75 22.52 -1.51
CA PHE A 46 11.58 22.71 -2.38
C PHE A 46 10.64 21.51 -2.39
N ALA A 47 11.18 20.29 -2.39
CA ALA A 47 10.36 19.09 -2.34
C ALA A 47 9.57 19.00 -1.03
N LEU A 48 10.18 19.34 0.11
CA LEU A 48 9.47 19.34 1.40
C LEU A 48 8.35 20.38 1.45
N GLU A 49 8.56 21.59 0.91
CA GLU A 49 7.51 22.60 0.81
C GLU A 49 6.34 22.09 -0.06
N TRP A 50 6.66 21.50 -1.21
CA TRP A 50 5.65 20.94 -2.11
C TRP A 50 4.86 19.79 -1.46
N LEU A 51 5.56 18.87 -0.79
CA LEU A 51 4.93 17.73 -0.11
C LEU A 51 4.09 18.16 1.09
N GLY A 52 4.45 19.24 1.79
CA GLY A 52 3.70 19.78 2.92
C GLY A 52 2.31 20.30 2.55
N GLY A 53 2.08 20.68 1.29
CA GLY A 53 0.78 21.11 0.79
C GLY A 53 -0.12 19.99 0.28
N GLU A 54 0.34 18.74 0.27
CA GLU A 54 -0.31 17.63 -0.44
C GLU A 54 -0.81 16.53 0.51
N THR A 55 -2.09 16.15 0.40
CA THR A 55 -2.74 15.20 1.31
C THR A 55 -2.86 13.77 0.76
N HIS A 56 -2.77 13.59 -0.56
CA HIS A 56 -2.98 12.30 -1.22
C HIS A 56 -1.83 11.95 -2.15
N GLY A 57 -1.62 10.66 -2.44
CA GLY A 57 -0.64 10.22 -3.44
C GLY A 57 0.82 10.45 -3.05
N LEU A 58 1.12 10.53 -1.75
CA LEU A 58 2.46 10.80 -1.23
C LEU A 58 3.49 9.78 -1.72
N HIS A 59 3.16 8.49 -1.64
CA HIS A 59 4.02 7.40 -2.11
C HIS A 59 4.47 7.58 -3.57
N GLN A 60 3.54 7.93 -4.46
CA GLN A 60 3.84 8.14 -5.88
C GLN A 60 4.74 9.38 -6.08
N ARG A 61 4.50 10.46 -5.35
CA ARG A 61 5.36 11.66 -5.40
C ARG A 61 6.77 11.37 -4.92
N LEU A 62 6.92 10.68 -3.79
CA LEU A 62 8.23 10.28 -3.26
C LEU A 62 8.99 9.39 -4.24
N GLN A 63 8.32 8.44 -4.89
CA GLN A 63 8.93 7.60 -5.91
C GLN A 63 9.38 8.40 -7.14
N ALA A 64 8.56 9.36 -7.59
CA ALA A 64 8.91 10.25 -8.70
C ALA A 64 10.11 11.15 -8.35
N LEU A 65 10.12 11.75 -7.15
CA LEU A 65 11.22 12.58 -6.65
C LEU A 65 12.52 11.80 -6.50
N SER A 66 12.48 10.57 -5.97
CA SER A 66 13.66 9.70 -5.91
C SER A 66 14.22 9.41 -7.31
N THR A 67 13.34 9.19 -8.30
CA THR A 67 13.74 9.00 -9.70
C THR A 67 14.37 10.27 -10.27
N PHE A 68 13.81 11.44 -9.98
CA PHE A 68 14.33 12.73 -10.43
C PHE A 68 15.70 13.04 -9.82
N PHE A 69 15.87 12.89 -8.51
CA PHE A 69 17.13 13.17 -7.84
C PHE A 69 18.24 12.21 -8.28
N GLU A 70 18.04 10.91 -8.16
CA GLU A 70 19.13 9.97 -8.39
C GLU A 70 19.35 9.69 -9.88
N ARG A 71 18.30 9.30 -10.59
CA ARG A 71 18.46 8.81 -11.97
C ARG A 71 18.63 9.91 -12.98
N TYR A 72 18.09 11.08 -12.68
CA TYR A 72 18.14 12.21 -13.60
C TYR A 72 19.21 13.21 -13.21
N LEU A 73 19.13 13.85 -12.03
CA LEU A 73 20.13 14.85 -11.66
C LEU A 73 21.52 14.25 -11.46
N ILE A 74 21.64 13.22 -10.60
CA ILE A 74 22.95 12.66 -10.24
C ILE A 74 23.52 11.79 -11.38
N LEU A 75 22.80 10.76 -11.84
CA LEU A 75 23.34 9.84 -12.84
C LEU A 75 23.57 10.46 -14.23
N GLN A 76 22.82 11.50 -14.61
CA GLN A 76 23.09 12.24 -15.85
C GLN A 76 24.03 13.45 -15.64
N SER A 77 24.53 13.63 -14.41
CA SER A 77 25.45 14.73 -14.05
C SER A 77 24.94 16.11 -14.47
N LEU A 78 23.66 16.38 -14.20
CA LEU A 78 23.01 17.65 -14.54
C LEU A 78 23.33 18.74 -13.50
N PRO A 79 23.09 20.02 -13.83
CA PRO A 79 23.21 21.10 -12.86
C PRO A 79 22.36 20.84 -11.63
N LEU A 80 22.99 20.85 -10.46
CA LEU A 80 22.34 20.60 -9.18
C LEU A 80 21.75 21.86 -8.56
N ASP A 81 22.23 23.04 -8.97
CA ASP A 81 21.62 24.32 -8.61
C ASP A 81 20.28 24.48 -9.35
N PRO A 82 19.14 24.61 -8.63
CA PRO A 82 17.83 24.80 -9.24
C PRO A 82 17.75 25.99 -10.20
N SER A 83 18.47 27.09 -9.90
CA SER A 83 18.44 28.29 -10.73
C SER A 83 19.10 28.05 -12.08
N VAL A 84 20.23 27.33 -12.08
CA VAL A 84 20.93 26.95 -13.32
C VAL A 84 20.11 25.91 -14.08
N PHE A 85 19.58 24.91 -13.38
CA PHE A 85 18.78 23.85 -14.00
C PHE A 85 17.51 24.37 -14.69
N LEU A 86 16.82 25.35 -14.08
CA LEU A 86 15.58 25.94 -14.62
C LEU A 86 15.80 27.07 -15.62
N ALA A 87 17.06 27.53 -15.81
CA ALA A 87 17.37 28.58 -16.76
C ALA A 87 17.06 28.15 -18.20
N GLN A 88 16.50 29.05 -19.00
CA GLN A 88 16.19 28.82 -20.43
C GLN A 88 17.44 28.54 -21.28
N THR A 89 18.59 29.02 -20.83
CA THR A 89 19.89 28.80 -21.47
C THR A 89 20.40 27.37 -21.25
N THR A 90 19.92 26.67 -20.22
CA THR A 90 20.37 25.32 -19.88
C THR A 90 19.58 24.29 -20.67
N GLN A 91 20.29 23.54 -21.51
CA GLN A 91 19.72 22.40 -22.24
C GLN A 91 19.91 21.13 -21.42
N VAL A 92 18.81 20.47 -21.08
CA VAL A 92 18.81 19.20 -20.33
C VAL A 92 18.10 18.12 -21.15
N PRO A 93 18.49 16.84 -21.02
CA PRO A 93 17.87 15.77 -21.77
C PRO A 93 16.42 15.51 -21.33
N GLU A 94 15.63 14.81 -22.14
CA GLU A 94 14.21 14.58 -21.82
C GLU A 94 14.04 13.61 -20.63
N PHE A 95 13.56 14.13 -19.49
CA PHE A 95 13.41 13.37 -18.23
C PHE A 95 12.75 12.00 -18.38
N HIS A 96 11.64 11.92 -19.14
CA HIS A 96 10.93 10.67 -19.34
C HIS A 96 11.80 9.61 -20.02
N ARG A 97 12.51 9.97 -21.09
CA ARG A 97 13.35 9.02 -21.84
C ARG A 97 14.59 8.59 -21.06
N THR A 98 15.14 9.47 -20.24
CA THR A 98 16.41 9.20 -19.54
C THR A 98 16.23 8.46 -18.21
N ALA A 99 15.18 8.78 -17.44
CA ALA A 99 15.08 8.35 -16.05
C ALA A 99 13.81 7.54 -15.74
N CYS A 100 12.74 7.70 -16.52
CA CYS A 100 11.48 7.02 -16.29
C CYS A 100 11.43 5.66 -16.99
N PRO A 101 10.77 4.65 -16.39
CA PRO A 101 10.53 3.37 -17.07
C PRO A 101 9.48 3.53 -18.16
N ASP A 102 9.65 2.83 -19.29
CA ASP A 102 8.68 2.82 -20.40
C ASP A 102 7.39 2.09 -20.00
N SER A 103 6.50 2.84 -19.37
CA SER A 103 5.29 2.32 -18.74
C SER A 103 4.29 3.45 -18.47
N PRO A 104 3.00 3.15 -18.26
CA PRO A 104 2.02 4.15 -17.82
C PRO A 104 2.40 4.85 -16.51
N TRP A 105 3.20 4.18 -15.67
CA TRP A 105 3.79 4.77 -14.48
C TRP A 105 4.84 5.83 -14.83
N GLY A 106 5.75 5.56 -15.79
CA GLY A 106 6.75 6.53 -16.23
C GLY A 106 6.14 7.86 -16.67
N ILE A 107 5.04 7.82 -17.41
CA ILE A 107 4.29 9.02 -17.82
C ILE A 107 3.68 9.73 -16.61
N SER A 108 3.14 8.98 -15.64
CA SER A 108 2.65 9.55 -14.39
C SER A 108 3.76 10.23 -13.59
N ALA A 109 4.92 9.57 -13.46
CA ALA A 109 6.09 10.11 -12.77
C ALA A 109 6.63 11.38 -13.45
N ASN A 110 6.71 11.40 -14.79
CA ASN A 110 7.06 12.60 -15.55
C ASN A 110 6.11 13.76 -15.24
N ASN A 111 4.80 13.51 -15.22
CA ASN A 111 3.82 14.56 -14.94
C ASN A 111 3.84 15.03 -13.48
N LEU A 112 4.18 14.17 -12.53
CA LEU A 112 4.42 14.55 -11.14
C LEU A 112 5.64 15.46 -11.01
N ILE A 113 6.74 15.14 -11.69
CA ILE A 113 7.93 15.99 -11.70
C ILE A 113 7.69 17.30 -12.44
N HIS A 114 6.96 17.28 -13.56
CA HIS A 114 6.52 18.51 -14.22
C HIS A 114 5.74 19.41 -13.25
N ALA A 115 4.78 18.87 -12.49
CA ALA A 115 4.02 19.61 -11.51
C ALA A 115 4.89 20.15 -10.36
N PHE A 116 5.82 19.34 -9.85
CA PHE A 116 6.80 19.77 -8.85
C PHE A 116 7.65 20.95 -9.36
N LEU A 117 8.26 20.83 -10.53
CA LEU A 117 9.09 21.91 -11.09
C LEU A 117 8.26 23.17 -11.39
N GLN A 118 7.00 23.00 -11.82
CA GLN A 118 6.08 24.11 -12.01
C GLN A 118 5.77 24.81 -10.68
N PHE A 119 5.57 24.06 -9.60
CA PHE A 119 5.40 24.60 -8.25
C PHE A 119 6.63 25.42 -7.83
N VAL A 120 7.84 24.88 -8.01
CA VAL A 120 9.10 25.60 -7.70
C VAL A 120 9.19 26.91 -8.47
N LEU A 121 8.91 26.88 -9.78
CA LEU A 121 8.93 28.06 -10.63
C LEU A 121 7.93 29.14 -10.17
N LEU A 122 6.70 28.74 -9.85
CA LEU A 122 5.66 29.68 -9.42
C LEU A 122 5.93 30.25 -8.01
N ARG A 123 6.57 29.48 -7.13
CA ARG A 123 6.79 29.87 -5.74
C ARG A 123 8.07 30.67 -5.54
N HIS A 124 9.15 30.27 -6.20
CA HIS A 124 10.50 30.80 -6.00
C HIS A 124 11.04 31.61 -7.18
N PHE A 125 10.45 31.45 -8.37
CA PHE A 125 10.88 32.14 -9.59
C PHE A 125 9.77 32.98 -10.23
N SER A 126 8.85 33.51 -9.42
CA SER A 126 7.82 34.44 -9.87
C SER A 126 8.01 35.82 -9.24
N GLN A 127 7.56 36.85 -9.95
CA GLN A 127 7.49 38.22 -9.44
C GLN A 127 6.02 38.66 -9.46
N ILE A 128 5.61 39.48 -8.50
CA ILE A 128 4.29 40.10 -8.54
C ILE A 128 4.30 41.14 -9.66
N GLY A 129 3.50 40.90 -10.70
CA GLY A 129 3.36 41.82 -11.82
C GLY A 129 2.57 43.07 -11.41
N LYS A 130 2.53 44.07 -12.30
CA LYS A 130 1.83 45.36 -12.08
C LYS A 130 0.32 45.23 -11.76
N ASN A 131 -0.28 44.05 -11.95
CA ASN A 131 -1.72 43.79 -11.76
C ASN A 131 -1.97 42.75 -10.64
N ASP A 132 -1.07 42.63 -9.65
CA ASP A 132 -1.12 41.63 -8.56
C ASP A 132 -1.13 40.15 -8.98
N ASN A 133 -0.92 39.87 -10.27
CA ASN A 133 -0.76 38.51 -10.77
C ASN A 133 0.71 38.09 -10.67
N ALA A 134 0.98 36.90 -10.12
CA ALA A 134 2.31 36.31 -10.14
C ALA A 134 2.71 35.97 -11.58
N VAL A 135 3.73 36.63 -12.10
CA VAL A 135 4.30 36.39 -13.44
C VAL A 135 5.66 35.72 -13.28
N LEU A 136 5.92 34.69 -14.09
CA LEU A 136 7.20 33.99 -14.07
C LEU A 136 8.35 34.93 -14.45
N MET A 137 9.48 34.84 -13.75
CA MET A 137 10.70 35.59 -14.09
C MET A 137 11.14 35.27 -15.52
N GLN A 138 11.48 36.31 -16.29
CA GLN A 138 12.07 36.13 -17.62
C GLN A 138 13.40 35.38 -17.48
N GLY A 139 13.61 34.37 -18.34
CA GLY A 139 14.83 33.55 -18.35
C GLY A 139 14.70 32.20 -17.63
N TYR A 140 13.58 31.90 -16.96
CA TYR A 140 13.33 30.58 -16.36
C TYR A 140 12.21 29.83 -17.07
N HIS A 141 12.26 28.51 -17.09
CA HIS A 141 11.22 27.65 -17.65
C HIS A 141 11.23 26.26 -17.02
N ASN A 142 10.16 25.50 -17.26
CA ASN A 142 10.11 24.09 -16.87
C ASN A 142 10.67 23.21 -17.99
N PRO A 143 11.83 22.56 -17.82
CA PRO A 143 12.43 21.73 -18.85
C PRO A 143 11.68 20.40 -19.06
N VAL A 144 10.90 19.96 -18.08
CA VAL A 144 10.11 18.72 -18.17
C VAL A 144 8.75 19.04 -18.77
N ARG A 145 8.47 18.49 -19.95
CA ARG A 145 7.17 18.70 -20.63
C ARG A 145 6.11 17.77 -20.05
N ARG A 146 4.87 18.27 -19.94
CA ARG A 146 3.73 17.44 -19.56
C ARG A 146 3.40 16.46 -20.69
N MET A 147 3.23 15.19 -20.35
CA MET A 147 2.93 14.11 -21.29
C MET A 147 1.47 13.70 -21.23
N SER A 148 0.93 13.31 -22.38
CA SER A 148 -0.42 12.75 -22.50
C SER A 148 -0.39 11.22 -22.37
N LYS A 149 -1.44 10.66 -21.76
CA LYS A 149 -1.72 9.22 -21.78
C LYS A 149 -2.58 8.82 -22.99
N ALA A 150 -2.99 9.79 -23.82
CA ALA A 150 -3.77 9.52 -25.02
C ALA A 150 -2.95 8.69 -26.02
N GLY A 151 -3.58 7.69 -26.64
CA GLY A 151 -2.93 6.80 -27.60
C GLY A 151 -2.22 5.58 -27.00
N LEU A 152 -2.04 5.50 -25.67
CA LEU A 152 -1.59 4.26 -25.05
C LEU A 152 -2.69 3.19 -25.17
N PRO A 153 -2.34 1.93 -25.50
CA PRO A 153 -3.31 0.85 -25.54
C PRO A 153 -3.95 0.69 -24.16
N LYS A 154 -5.25 0.99 -24.08
CA LYS A 154 -6.06 0.67 -22.90
C LYS A 154 -6.32 -0.82 -22.93
N ARG A 155 -5.68 -1.57 -22.02
CA ARG A 155 -6.01 -2.99 -21.80
C ARG A 155 -7.40 -3.06 -21.16
N GLY A 156 -8.42 -3.26 -21.99
CA GLY A 156 -9.81 -3.42 -21.54
C GLY A 156 -10.09 -4.81 -20.95
N GLU A 157 -9.18 -5.75 -21.17
CA GLU A 157 -9.33 -7.15 -20.81
C GLU A 157 -8.15 -7.64 -19.98
N SER A 158 -8.45 -8.59 -19.10
CA SER A 158 -7.44 -9.34 -18.36
C SER A 158 -6.74 -10.31 -19.31
N VAL A 159 -5.40 -10.33 -19.29
CA VAL A 159 -4.60 -11.35 -20.00
C VAL A 159 -4.58 -12.68 -19.22
N TYR A 160 -5.22 -12.72 -18.04
CA TYR A 160 -5.32 -13.93 -17.23
C TYR A 160 -6.51 -14.79 -17.66
N SER A 161 -6.27 -16.09 -17.80
CA SER A 161 -7.34 -17.07 -17.96
C SER A 161 -8.28 -17.05 -16.74
N PRO A 162 -9.60 -17.13 -16.94
CA PRO A 162 -10.55 -17.19 -15.83
C PRO A 162 -10.30 -18.44 -15.00
N LEU A 163 -10.49 -18.34 -13.68
CA LEU A 163 -10.37 -19.49 -12.78
C LEU A 163 -11.47 -20.52 -13.14
N PRO A 164 -11.12 -21.77 -13.47
CA PRO A 164 -12.13 -22.78 -13.81
C PRO A 164 -13.08 -23.04 -12.64
N TYR A 165 -14.36 -23.28 -12.95
CA TYR A 165 -15.41 -23.45 -11.94
C TYR A 165 -15.14 -24.59 -10.95
N GLY A 166 -14.50 -25.68 -11.40
CA GLY A 166 -14.12 -26.79 -10.52
C GLY A 166 -13.15 -26.38 -9.40
N TYR A 167 -12.26 -25.41 -9.65
CA TYR A 167 -11.40 -24.88 -8.59
C TYR A 167 -12.17 -23.99 -7.63
N ILE A 168 -13.15 -23.22 -8.12
CA ILE A 168 -14.02 -22.41 -7.26
C ILE A 168 -14.81 -23.32 -6.31
N ASP A 169 -15.35 -24.43 -6.81
CA ASP A 169 -16.07 -25.41 -6.00
C ASP A 169 -15.15 -26.05 -4.93
N GLN A 170 -13.95 -26.49 -5.32
CA GLN A 170 -12.97 -27.01 -4.37
C GLN A 170 -12.58 -25.98 -3.29
N LEU A 171 -12.40 -24.70 -3.67
CA LEU A 171 -12.10 -23.63 -2.71
C LEU A 171 -13.25 -23.40 -1.74
N ARG A 172 -14.51 -23.51 -2.19
CA ARG A 172 -15.69 -23.39 -1.32
C ARG A 172 -15.74 -24.54 -0.31
N GLN A 173 -15.54 -25.77 -0.76
CA GLN A 173 -15.51 -26.96 0.11
C GLN A 173 -14.35 -26.91 1.11
N MET A 174 -13.19 -26.40 0.68
CA MET A 174 -12.02 -26.24 1.54
C MET A 174 -12.21 -25.14 2.59
N LEU A 175 -12.87 -24.04 2.21
CA LEU A 175 -13.11 -22.91 3.10
C LEU A 175 -14.23 -23.21 4.11
N ALA A 176 -15.37 -23.69 3.62
CA ALA A 176 -16.57 -23.98 4.40
C ALA A 176 -16.82 -25.49 4.39
N ALA A 177 -15.97 -26.23 5.09
CA ALA A 177 -16.00 -27.70 5.11
C ALA A 177 -17.21 -28.29 5.84
N GLY A 178 -17.95 -27.48 6.60
CA GLY A 178 -19.15 -27.89 7.32
C GLY A 178 -20.07 -26.72 7.65
N PRO A 179 -21.24 -27.00 8.23
CA PRO A 179 -22.30 -26.04 8.50
C PRO A 179 -21.94 -25.02 9.59
N HIS A 180 -21.00 -25.36 10.49
CA HIS A 180 -20.59 -24.48 11.58
C HIS A 180 -19.17 -23.93 11.36
N PHE A 181 -18.88 -22.74 11.89
CA PHE A 181 -17.58 -22.10 11.86
C PHE A 181 -16.50 -22.95 12.53
N ARG A 182 -16.83 -23.83 13.49
CA ARG A 182 -15.88 -24.84 14.02
C ARG A 182 -15.36 -25.81 12.96
N ASP A 183 -16.13 -26.07 11.91
CA ASP A 183 -15.76 -26.97 10.82
C ASP A 183 -14.80 -26.30 9.83
N TRP A 184 -14.66 -24.97 9.88
CA TRP A 184 -13.83 -24.17 8.96
C TRP A 184 -12.35 -24.21 9.37
N GLN A 185 -11.84 -25.41 9.66
CA GLN A 185 -10.53 -25.67 10.23
C GLN A 185 -9.38 -25.09 9.41
N TRP A 186 -9.53 -25.07 8.07
CA TRP A 186 -8.54 -24.46 7.21
C TRP A 186 -8.45 -22.93 7.44
N ALA A 187 -9.60 -22.27 7.56
CA ALA A 187 -9.70 -20.82 7.74
C ALA A 187 -9.06 -20.35 9.05
N HIS A 188 -9.23 -21.12 10.13
CA HIS A 188 -8.65 -20.86 11.46
C HIS A 188 -7.12 -20.66 11.44
N GLY A 189 -6.42 -21.36 10.54
CA GLY A 189 -4.96 -21.39 10.46
C GLY A 189 -4.34 -20.73 9.23
N ALA A 190 -5.15 -20.21 8.30
CA ALA A 190 -4.64 -19.79 6.98
C ALA A 190 -3.79 -18.51 6.99
N LEU A 191 -4.01 -17.60 7.94
CA LEU A 191 -3.32 -16.29 7.99
C LEU A 191 -2.30 -16.15 9.14
N GLY A 192 -2.08 -17.21 9.93
CA GLY A 192 -1.24 -17.12 11.13
C GLY A 192 -0.82 -18.48 11.66
N SER A 193 -0.25 -18.50 12.87
CA SER A 193 0.11 -19.77 13.51
C SER A 193 -1.14 -20.62 13.77
N LYS A 194 -1.00 -21.92 13.50
CA LYS A 194 -2.01 -22.94 13.82
C LYS A 194 -2.31 -22.93 15.32
N ILE A 195 -3.51 -23.40 15.66
CA ILE A 195 -3.94 -23.57 17.05
C ILE A 195 -2.89 -24.37 17.82
N GLY A 196 -2.46 -23.86 18.98
CA GLY A 196 -1.45 -24.49 19.83
C GLY A 196 0.02 -24.25 19.46
N HIS A 197 0.32 -23.59 18.32
CA HIS A 197 1.70 -23.31 17.89
C HIS A 197 2.13 -21.85 18.14
N MET A 198 3.42 -21.67 18.44
CA MET A 198 4.06 -20.36 18.53
C MET A 198 4.20 -19.73 17.13
N GLY A 199 3.90 -18.44 17.02
CA GLY A 199 4.04 -17.67 15.78
C GLY A 199 3.16 -16.41 15.78
N ALA A 200 3.10 -15.69 14.67
CA ALA A 200 2.27 -14.50 14.53
C ALA A 200 0.77 -14.87 14.62
N SER A 201 0.00 -14.08 15.37
CA SER A 201 -1.47 -14.23 15.37
C SER A 201 -1.99 -13.81 14.01
N ALA A 202 -2.96 -14.55 13.48
CA ALA A 202 -3.77 -14.01 12.40
C ALA A 202 -4.65 -12.86 12.95
N PRO A 203 -4.98 -11.87 12.12
CA PRO A 203 -5.84 -10.74 12.50
C PRO A 203 -7.28 -11.17 12.82
N ASP A 204 -7.69 -12.38 12.43
CA ASP A 204 -9.04 -12.90 12.65
C ASP A 204 -9.18 -13.56 14.05
N TRP A 205 -8.13 -13.55 14.87
CA TRP A 205 -8.19 -13.99 16.27
C TRP A 205 -8.13 -12.78 17.19
N LEU A 206 -9.22 -12.55 17.93
CA LEU A 206 -9.40 -11.43 18.86
C LEU A 206 -9.14 -11.91 20.28
N ASP A 207 -8.44 -11.10 21.08
CA ASP A 207 -8.24 -11.41 22.50
C ASP A 207 -9.55 -11.13 23.26
N VAL A 208 -9.99 -12.10 24.07
CA VAL A 208 -11.27 -12.06 24.80
C VAL A 208 -11.11 -12.57 26.23
N THR A 209 -12.10 -12.30 27.08
CA THR A 209 -12.24 -12.89 28.41
C THR A 209 -13.14 -14.13 28.39
N GLU A 210 -13.14 -14.88 29.49
CA GLU A 210 -13.87 -16.16 29.57
C GLU A 210 -15.40 -15.98 29.51
N ASP A 211 -15.91 -14.84 29.99
CA ASP A 211 -17.33 -14.47 29.95
C ASP A 211 -17.85 -14.16 28.54
N GLU A 212 -16.95 -13.90 27.58
CA GLU A 212 -17.30 -13.69 26.17
C GLU A 212 -17.39 -15.02 25.38
N ILE A 213 -16.99 -16.15 25.98
CA ILE A 213 -17.01 -17.46 25.32
C ILE A 213 -18.30 -18.20 25.66
N ASP A 214 -19.11 -18.43 24.63
CA ASP A 214 -20.19 -19.40 24.68
C ASP A 214 -19.64 -20.79 24.33
N ARG A 215 -19.69 -21.73 25.29
CA ARG A 215 -19.18 -23.09 25.10
C ARG A 215 -20.21 -24.03 24.44
N ASP A 216 -21.48 -23.64 24.47
CA ASP A 216 -22.59 -24.42 23.91
C ASP A 216 -22.86 -24.05 22.46
N ASP A 217 -22.41 -22.86 22.02
CA ASP A 217 -22.48 -22.43 20.63
C ASP A 217 -21.44 -23.15 19.73
N PRO A 218 -21.88 -23.88 18.68
CA PRO A 218 -20.98 -24.46 17.71
C PRO A 218 -20.13 -23.45 16.91
N ASP A 219 -20.59 -22.21 16.82
CA ASP A 219 -19.99 -21.14 16.02
C ASP A 219 -19.07 -20.23 16.85
N CYS A 220 -19.10 -20.31 18.18
CA CYS A 220 -18.14 -19.68 19.08
C CYS A 220 -16.79 -20.45 19.11
N VAL A 221 -15.96 -20.18 18.10
CA VAL A 221 -14.65 -20.81 17.96
C VAL A 221 -13.61 -20.06 18.79
N TRP A 222 -12.96 -20.74 19.73
CA TRP A 222 -11.95 -20.15 20.61
C TRP A 222 -10.66 -20.99 20.70
N ARG A 223 -9.58 -20.36 21.20
CA ARG A 223 -8.30 -21.03 21.48
C ARG A 223 -7.53 -20.34 22.60
N ILE A 224 -6.65 -21.11 23.23
CA ILE A 224 -5.59 -20.55 24.09
C ILE A 224 -4.29 -20.48 23.30
N ARG A 225 -3.76 -19.27 23.12
CA ARG A 225 -2.49 -19.04 22.44
C ARG A 225 -1.38 -18.86 23.47
N LYS A 226 -0.34 -19.70 23.38
CA LYS A 226 0.88 -19.56 24.18
C LYS A 226 1.71 -18.39 23.65
N LEU A 227 2.20 -17.58 24.57
CA LEU A 227 3.04 -16.41 24.31
C LEU A 227 4.37 -16.57 25.05
N SER A 228 5.31 -15.65 24.82
CA SER A 228 6.52 -15.58 25.63
C SER A 228 6.15 -15.37 27.09
N ARG A 229 6.86 -16.05 28.00
CA ARG A 229 6.60 -16.06 29.44
C ARG A 229 6.55 -14.65 30.06
N ASN A 230 7.26 -13.70 29.44
CA ASN A 230 7.35 -12.30 29.89
C ASN A 230 6.22 -11.41 29.36
N TYR A 231 5.33 -11.91 28.52
CA TYR A 231 4.24 -11.14 27.90
C TYR A 231 2.89 -11.71 28.32
N ARG A 232 2.07 -10.88 28.99
CA ARG A 232 0.70 -11.20 29.45
C ARG A 232 0.57 -12.59 30.11
N GLY A 233 1.45 -12.90 31.06
CA GLY A 233 1.38 -14.16 31.80
C GLY A 233 1.65 -15.43 30.98
N GLY A 234 2.14 -15.31 29.74
CA GLY A 234 2.53 -16.43 28.89
C GLY A 234 1.38 -17.09 28.10
N GLN A 235 0.14 -16.63 28.24
CA GLN A 235 -0.99 -17.12 27.46
C GLN A 235 -2.10 -16.07 27.29
N VAL A 236 -2.86 -16.18 26.21
CA VAL A 236 -4.03 -15.35 25.95
C VAL A 236 -5.17 -16.21 25.40
N LEU A 237 -6.39 -15.95 25.87
CA LEU A 237 -7.61 -16.52 25.32
C LEU A 237 -8.04 -15.70 24.10
N GLN A 238 -8.36 -16.38 23.01
CA GLN A 238 -8.77 -15.73 21.78
C GLN A 238 -10.03 -16.37 21.20
N MET A 239 -10.91 -15.53 20.64
CA MET A 239 -12.06 -15.93 19.84
C MET A 239 -11.78 -15.65 18.36
N TRP A 240 -12.28 -16.51 17.48
CA TRP A 240 -12.12 -16.37 16.04
C TRP A 240 -13.27 -15.60 15.40
N SER A 241 -12.95 -14.67 14.52
CA SER A 241 -13.93 -13.89 13.76
C SER A 241 -14.14 -14.51 12.36
N PRO A 242 -15.37 -14.93 12.02
CA PRO A 242 -15.69 -15.52 10.72
C PRO A 242 -15.79 -14.48 9.59
N VAL A 243 -15.89 -13.18 9.92
CA VAL A 243 -16.30 -12.10 9.00
C VAL A 243 -15.49 -12.08 7.70
N ARG A 244 -14.16 -12.17 7.79
CA ARG A 244 -13.28 -12.17 6.60
C ARG A 244 -13.57 -13.36 5.69
N TRP A 245 -13.84 -14.51 6.29
CA TRP A 245 -13.98 -15.78 5.61
C TRP A 245 -15.37 -15.93 4.99
N VAL A 246 -16.41 -15.44 5.67
CA VAL A 246 -17.75 -15.27 5.08
C VAL A 246 -17.67 -14.33 3.88
N ALA A 247 -16.98 -13.18 4.00
CA ALA A 247 -16.80 -12.27 2.87
C ALA A 247 -16.04 -12.92 1.69
N LEU A 248 -15.05 -13.78 1.97
CA LEU A 248 -14.36 -14.54 0.93
C LEU A 248 -15.28 -15.59 0.28
N LEU A 249 -16.07 -16.31 1.08
CA LEU A 249 -17.04 -17.29 0.60
C LEU A 249 -18.08 -16.65 -0.31
N VAL A 250 -18.64 -15.50 0.08
CA VAL A 250 -19.56 -14.71 -0.75
C VAL A 250 -18.93 -14.36 -2.10
N LYS A 251 -17.64 -13.99 -2.12
CA LYS A 251 -16.92 -13.70 -3.37
C LYS A 251 -16.64 -14.92 -4.25
N LEU A 252 -16.61 -16.12 -3.67
CA LEU A 252 -16.52 -17.36 -4.42
C LEU A 252 -17.88 -17.80 -5.00
N ILE A 253 -18.98 -17.32 -4.43
CA ILE A 253 -20.35 -17.64 -4.87
C ILE A 253 -20.87 -16.59 -5.86
N LEU A 254 -20.62 -15.31 -5.58
CA LEU A 254 -21.15 -14.17 -6.32
C LEU A 254 -20.02 -13.30 -6.90
N PRO A 255 -20.17 -12.76 -8.12
CA PRO A 255 -19.18 -11.90 -8.75
C PRO A 255 -19.22 -10.45 -8.18
N LEU A 256 -19.19 -10.31 -6.86
CA LEU A 256 -19.23 -9.02 -6.17
C LEU A 256 -17.83 -8.45 -5.93
N ARG A 257 -17.71 -7.13 -6.05
CA ARG A 257 -16.52 -6.40 -5.62
C ARG A 257 -16.44 -6.37 -4.10
N THR A 258 -15.22 -6.31 -3.56
CA THR A 258 -15.02 -6.26 -2.10
C THR A 258 -15.79 -5.13 -1.42
N SER A 259 -15.93 -3.96 -2.07
CA SER A 259 -16.73 -2.86 -1.53
C SER A 259 -18.21 -3.21 -1.42
N GLN A 260 -18.77 -3.92 -2.40
CA GLN A 260 -20.17 -4.36 -2.40
C GLN A 260 -20.40 -5.38 -1.28
N VAL A 261 -19.48 -6.33 -1.07
CA VAL A 261 -19.57 -7.30 0.02
C VAL A 261 -19.53 -6.65 1.40
N ARG A 262 -18.78 -5.56 1.57
CA ARG A 262 -18.67 -4.87 2.86
C ARG A 262 -19.89 -4.04 3.23
N VAL A 263 -20.72 -3.68 2.26
CA VAL A 263 -21.95 -2.88 2.46
C VAL A 263 -23.21 -3.71 2.19
N LEU A 264 -23.04 -5.04 2.02
CA LEU A 264 -24.15 -5.96 1.95
C LEU A 264 -24.75 -6.06 3.34
N ASP A 265 -25.95 -5.52 3.47
CA ASP A 265 -26.74 -5.58 4.67
C ASP A 265 -27.96 -6.48 4.40
N SER A 266 -28.18 -7.46 5.28
CA SER A 266 -29.32 -8.35 5.24
C SER A 266 -30.58 -7.68 5.82
N GLY A 267 -30.42 -6.61 6.62
CA GLY A 267 -31.49 -6.00 7.40
C GLY A 267 -32.10 -6.95 8.45
N GLU A 268 -31.45 -8.08 8.72
CA GLU A 268 -31.97 -9.11 9.62
C GLU A 268 -31.96 -8.68 11.09
N ALA A 269 -31.09 -7.73 11.42
CA ALA A 269 -30.98 -7.06 12.71
C ALA A 269 -31.66 -5.67 12.73
N ASP A 270 -32.35 -5.27 11.65
CA ASP A 270 -33.09 -4.02 11.64
C ASP A 270 -34.35 -4.15 12.48
N THR A 271 -34.66 -3.13 13.29
CA THR A 271 -35.88 -3.09 14.13
C THR A 271 -37.17 -3.17 13.30
N TRP A 272 -37.14 -2.66 12.07
CA TRP A 272 -38.28 -2.64 11.14
C TRP A 272 -37.90 -3.29 9.82
N ARG A 273 -38.76 -4.20 9.34
CA ARG A 273 -38.63 -4.83 8.02
C ARG A 273 -39.72 -4.32 7.08
N TYR A 274 -39.37 -4.09 5.82
CA TYR A 274 -40.36 -3.74 4.80
C TYR A 274 -40.95 -5.01 4.20
N ALA A 275 -42.25 -5.23 4.40
CA ALA A 275 -42.96 -6.39 3.88
C ALA A 275 -44.33 -5.99 3.33
N ALA A 276 -44.67 -6.47 2.13
CA ALA A 276 -45.98 -6.26 1.50
C ALA A 276 -46.47 -4.80 1.48
N GLY A 277 -45.58 -3.85 1.19
CA GLY A 277 -45.95 -2.43 1.04
C GLY A 277 -45.93 -1.61 2.33
N ARG A 278 -45.63 -2.22 3.49
CA ARG A 278 -45.63 -1.56 4.81
C ARG A 278 -44.39 -1.90 5.62
N TRP A 279 -44.06 -1.05 6.58
CA TRP A 279 -43.05 -1.31 7.59
C TRP A 279 -43.68 -2.11 8.75
N GLU A 280 -43.11 -3.26 9.07
CA GLU A 280 -43.52 -4.13 10.17
C GLU A 280 -42.35 -4.29 11.15
N ARG A 281 -42.64 -4.50 12.43
CA ARG A 281 -41.59 -4.78 13.42
C ARG A 281 -40.92 -6.11 13.08
N ASN A 282 -39.60 -6.14 13.08
CA ASN A 282 -38.86 -7.37 12.83
C ASN A 282 -39.02 -8.32 14.03
N SER A 283 -39.31 -9.59 13.74
CA SER A 283 -39.54 -10.64 14.74
C SER A 283 -38.30 -11.52 14.96
N SER A 284 -37.18 -11.19 14.32
CA SER A 284 -35.90 -11.87 14.48
C SER A 284 -35.37 -11.70 15.90
N GLU A 285 -34.74 -12.74 16.45
CA GLU A 285 -34.14 -12.69 17.80
C GLU A 285 -32.96 -11.70 17.89
N ILE A 286 -32.40 -11.31 16.74
CA ILE A 286 -31.26 -10.41 16.61
C ILE A 286 -31.64 -8.97 16.22
N ALA A 287 -32.94 -8.61 16.24
CA ALA A 287 -33.47 -7.30 15.81
C ALA A 287 -33.94 -6.36 16.94
#